data_AF-A0AAN7KDF3-F1
#
_entry.id   AF-A0AAN7KDF3-F1
#
_cell.length_a   1.000
_cell.length_b   1.000
_cell.length_c   1.000
_cell.angle_alpha   90.00
_cell.angle_beta   90.00
_cell.angle_gamma   90.00
#
_symmetry.space_group_name_H-M   'P 1'
#
loop_
_entity.id
_entity.type
_entity.pdbx_description
1 polymer ?
#
loop_
_entity_poly.entity_id
_entity_poly.type
_entity_poly.pdbx_seq_one_letter_code
_entity_poly.pdbx_strand_id
1 'polypeptide(L)'
;MYGSAVLDTCMQNKARMEPIALKHNFSSFYELASACYAERIDLSAHSFYITPDTGLDWKTGKGAPFSYFTYGASFSEAEIDTLTGDFLVSSVFSAIKDAIASAKAEAGHTGWFPLDIPATPDSITMACLDEFTAPFVSNNFCPKLSV
;
A
#
# COMPACT_ATOMS: atom_id res chain seq x y z
N MET A 1 -12.38 9.49 2.54
CA MET A 1 -12.81 10.37 3.65
C MET A 1 -13.09 11.79 3.16
N TYR A 2 -12.09 12.53 2.65
CA TYR A 2 -12.31 13.89 2.13
C TYR A 2 -13.38 13.99 1.03
N GLY A 3 -13.42 13.01 0.11
CA GLY A 3 -14.46 12.98 -0.95
C GLY A 3 -15.89 12.96 -0.38
N SER A 4 -16.14 12.15 0.64
CA SER A 4 -17.45 12.09 1.30
C SER A 4 -17.79 13.37 2.06
N ALA A 5 -16.79 14.02 2.67
CA ALA A 5 -16.97 15.32 3.34
C ALA A 5 -17.33 16.42 2.32
N VAL A 6 -16.63 16.47 1.19
CA VAL A 6 -16.95 17.41 0.10
C VAL A 6 -18.36 17.17 -0.45
N LEU A 7 -18.76 15.90 -0.60
CA LEU A 7 -20.10 15.54 -1.06
C LEU A 7 -21.19 16.09 -0.13
N ASP A 8 -21.00 16.01 1.19
CA ASP A 8 -21.91 16.58 2.18
C ASP A 8 -22.10 18.09 2.00
N THR A 9 -21.01 18.86 1.89
CA THR A 9 -21.08 20.30 1.58
C THR A 9 -21.80 20.59 0.26
N CYS A 10 -21.52 19.83 -0.79
CA CYS A 10 -22.20 19.97 -2.07
C CYS A 10 -23.71 19.71 -1.95
N MET A 11 -24.13 18.70 -1.19
CA MET A 11 -25.54 18.40 -0.93
C MET A 11 -26.22 19.51 -0.15
N GLN A 12 -25.58 20.02 0.90
CA GLN A 12 -26.10 21.15 1.70
C GLN A 12 -26.30 22.41 0.85
N ASN A 13 -25.29 22.78 0.05
CA ASN A 13 -25.39 23.94 -0.84
C ASN A 13 -26.44 23.74 -1.93
N LYS A 14 -26.55 22.53 -2.49
CA LYS A 14 -27.58 22.20 -3.48
C LYS A 14 -28.99 22.36 -2.91
N ALA A 15 -29.24 21.88 -1.70
CA ALA A 15 -30.54 22.03 -1.03
C ALA A 15 -30.91 23.51 -0.80
N ARG A 16 -29.91 24.36 -0.50
CA ARG A 16 -30.11 25.81 -0.37
C ARG A 16 -30.40 26.50 -1.71
N MET A 17 -29.84 25.99 -2.81
CA MET A 17 -30.03 26.54 -4.16
C MET A 17 -31.34 26.05 -4.83
N GLU A 18 -31.86 24.89 -4.44
CA GLU A 18 -33.07 24.27 -4.98
C GLU A 18 -34.31 25.19 -5.05
N PRO A 19 -34.67 25.99 -4.01
CA PRO A 19 -35.83 26.89 -4.09
C PRO A 19 -35.66 27.99 -5.15
N ILE A 20 -34.44 28.38 -5.48
CA ILE A 20 -34.16 29.43 -6.48
C ILE A 20 -34.19 28.82 -7.88
N ALA A 21 -33.60 27.64 -8.02
CA ALA A 21 -33.60 26.88 -9.26
C ALA A 21 -35.01 26.53 -9.75
N LEU A 22 -35.99 26.39 -8.85
CA LEU A 22 -37.39 26.13 -9.23
C LEU A 22 -38.16 27.39 -9.68
N LYS A 23 -37.80 28.58 -9.18
CA LYS A 23 -38.51 29.83 -9.49
C LYS A 23 -38.17 30.37 -10.87
N HIS A 24 -36.93 30.18 -11.32
CA HIS A 24 -36.41 30.76 -12.56
C HIS A 24 -35.59 29.73 -13.32
N ASN A 25 -35.69 29.74 -14.66
CA ASN A 25 -34.86 28.90 -15.51
C ASN A 25 -33.54 29.64 -15.80
N PHE A 26 -32.43 29.14 -15.27
CA PHE A 26 -31.10 29.73 -15.42
C PHE A 26 -30.32 29.06 -16.55
N SER A 27 -29.55 29.83 -17.31
CA SER A 27 -28.75 29.30 -18.42
C SER A 27 -27.37 28.81 -17.96
N SER A 28 -26.85 29.35 -16.84
CA SER A 28 -25.54 29.00 -16.28
C SER A 28 -25.52 28.98 -14.75
N PHE A 29 -24.55 28.26 -14.17
CA PHE A 29 -24.36 28.21 -12.72
C PHE A 29 -24.00 29.58 -12.11
N TYR A 30 -23.33 30.44 -12.88
CA TYR A 30 -22.98 31.80 -12.45
C TYR A 30 -24.22 32.66 -12.19
N GLU A 31 -25.23 32.56 -13.06
CA GLU A 31 -26.50 33.28 -12.89
C GLU A 31 -27.25 32.78 -11.66
N LEU A 32 -27.29 31.46 -11.45
CA LEU A 32 -27.90 30.85 -10.27
C LEU A 32 -27.19 31.30 -8.98
N ALA A 33 -25.86 31.28 -8.94
CA ALA A 33 -25.09 31.72 -7.77
C ALA A 33 -25.29 33.21 -7.47
N SER A 34 -25.35 34.04 -8.52
CA SER A 34 -25.61 35.48 -8.39
C SER A 34 -27.03 35.77 -7.88
N ALA A 35 -28.03 35.00 -8.35
CA ALA A 35 -29.40 35.08 -7.86
C ALA A 35 -29.51 34.66 -6.38
N CYS A 36 -28.86 33.56 -5.99
CA CYS A 36 -28.78 33.11 -4.60
C CYS A 36 -28.12 34.16 -3.69
N TYR A 37 -27.07 34.83 -4.18
CA TYR A 37 -26.43 35.93 -3.46
C TYR A 37 -27.36 37.14 -3.28
N ALA A 38 -28.10 37.51 -4.33
CA ALA A 38 -29.08 38.59 -4.27
C ALA A 38 -30.22 38.31 -3.28
N GLU A 39 -30.65 37.04 -3.17
CA GLU A 39 -31.62 36.57 -2.17
C GLU A 39 -31.01 36.34 -0.77
N ARG A 40 -29.73 36.68 -0.57
CA ARG A 40 -28.99 36.53 0.70
C ARG A 40 -28.93 35.11 1.24
N ILE A 41 -28.88 34.12 0.33
CA ILE A 41 -28.68 32.72 0.69
C ILE A 41 -27.19 32.47 0.88
N ASP A 42 -26.82 31.90 2.03
CA ASP A 42 -25.43 31.55 2.33
C ASP A 42 -24.99 30.32 1.52
N LEU A 43 -23.93 30.50 0.73
CA LEU A 43 -23.31 29.45 -0.10
C LEU A 43 -22.04 28.86 0.53
N SER A 44 -21.71 29.28 1.75
CA SER A 44 -20.68 28.65 2.56
C SER A 44 -21.29 27.53 3.41
N ALA A 45 -20.67 26.35 3.38
CA ALA A 45 -21.08 25.24 4.21
C ALA A 45 -19.85 24.47 4.72
N HIS A 46 -20.00 23.89 5.90
CA HIS A 46 -18.95 23.08 6.53
C HIS A 46 -19.21 21.61 6.25
N SER A 47 -18.15 20.89 5.89
CA SER A 47 -18.21 19.45 5.65
C SER A 47 -17.87 18.67 6.91
N PHE A 48 -18.57 17.57 7.16
CA PHE A 48 -18.16 16.60 8.16
C PHE A 48 -18.38 15.17 7.66
N TYR A 49 -17.40 14.29 7.89
CA TYR A 49 -17.53 12.88 7.57
C TYR A 49 -16.82 12.02 8.61
N ILE A 50 -17.56 11.04 9.14
CA ILE A 50 -17.05 9.94 9.96
C ILE A 50 -17.29 8.65 9.19
N THR A 51 -16.29 7.78 9.14
CA THR A 51 -16.47 6.42 8.61
C THR A 51 -17.41 5.67 9.55
N PRO A 52 -18.57 5.19 9.07
CA PRO A 52 -19.49 4.44 9.90
C PRO A 52 -18.95 3.04 10.21
N ASP A 53 -19.40 2.47 11.32
CA ASP A 53 -19.24 1.05 11.68
C ASP A 53 -17.80 0.53 11.79
N THR A 54 -16.82 1.42 11.97
CA THR A 54 -15.45 1.04 12.31
C THR A 54 -15.26 1.01 13.82
N GLY A 55 -14.96 -0.15 14.36
CA GLY A 55 -14.74 -0.35 15.80
C GLY A 55 -14.27 -1.77 16.08
N LEU A 56 -13.23 -1.88 16.89
CA LEU A 56 -12.74 -3.15 17.40
C LEU A 56 -12.60 -2.99 18.93
N ASP A 57 -12.89 -4.04 19.70
CA ASP A 57 -12.68 -4.06 21.15
C ASP A 57 -11.38 -4.82 21.45
N TRP A 58 -10.40 -4.12 22.03
CA TRP A 58 -9.04 -4.67 22.22
C TRP A 58 -9.02 -5.77 23.28
N LYS A 59 -10.01 -5.77 24.21
CA LYS A 59 -10.10 -6.80 25.26
C LYS A 59 -10.67 -8.11 24.71
N THR A 60 -11.69 -8.00 23.87
CA THR A 60 -12.40 -9.17 23.30
C THR A 60 -11.80 -9.61 21.96
N GLY A 61 -11.00 -8.76 21.30
CA GLY A 61 -10.43 -8.99 19.97
C GLY A 61 -11.48 -9.04 18.86
N LYS A 62 -12.69 -8.53 19.12
CA LYS A 62 -13.84 -8.61 18.21
C LYS A 62 -14.24 -7.24 17.67
N GLY A 63 -14.58 -7.20 16.40
CA GLY A 63 -15.07 -6.02 15.70
C GLY A 63 -14.57 -5.92 14.26
N ALA A 64 -15.01 -4.88 13.57
CA ALA A 64 -14.62 -4.57 12.20
C ALA A 64 -13.68 -3.35 12.22
N PRO A 65 -12.35 -3.55 12.23
CA PRO A 65 -11.40 -2.44 12.26
C PRO A 65 -11.27 -1.72 10.91
N PHE A 66 -11.55 -2.42 9.80
CA PHE A 66 -11.40 -1.89 8.45
C PHE A 66 -12.75 -1.88 7.71
N SER A 67 -12.98 -0.85 6.88
CA SER A 67 -14.22 -0.68 6.13
C SER A 67 -14.26 -1.51 4.83
N TYR A 68 -13.09 -1.70 4.19
CA TYR A 68 -12.93 -2.54 3.00
C TYR A 68 -11.49 -3.02 2.91
N PHE A 69 -11.25 -4.06 2.11
CA PHE A 69 -9.93 -4.62 1.85
C PHE A 69 -9.60 -4.51 0.37
N THR A 70 -8.37 -4.10 0.07
CA THR A 70 -7.84 -4.09 -1.30
C THR A 70 -6.94 -5.30 -1.49
N TYR A 71 -7.29 -6.15 -2.46
CA TYR A 71 -6.49 -7.31 -2.83
C TYR A 71 -5.68 -6.99 -4.08
N GLY A 72 -4.44 -7.44 -4.12
CA GLY A 72 -3.55 -7.30 -5.26
C GLY A 72 -2.59 -8.48 -5.33
N ALA A 73 -2.10 -8.77 -6.54
CA ALA A 73 -1.04 -9.74 -6.78
C ALA A 73 0.06 -9.07 -7.61
N SER A 74 1.31 -9.44 -7.36
CA SER A 74 2.49 -8.94 -8.07
C SER A 74 3.39 -10.11 -8.42
N PHE A 75 3.92 -10.11 -9.64
CA PHE A 75 4.95 -11.05 -10.08
C PHE A 75 6.22 -10.28 -10.34
N SER A 76 7.36 -10.86 -9.99
CA SER A 76 8.65 -10.28 -10.34
C SER A 76 9.65 -11.40 -10.56
N GLU A 77 10.54 -11.14 -11.50
CA GLU A 77 11.67 -11.96 -11.86
C GLU A 77 12.92 -11.36 -11.21
N ALA A 78 13.94 -12.15 -10.95
CA ALA A 78 15.21 -11.64 -10.46
C ALA A 78 16.35 -12.48 -11.04
N GLU A 79 17.38 -11.80 -11.52
CA GLU A 79 18.64 -12.42 -11.91
C GLU A 79 19.68 -12.05 -10.85
N ILE A 80 20.31 -13.07 -10.25
CA ILE A 80 21.33 -12.91 -9.21
C ILE A 80 22.65 -13.44 -9.74
N ASP A 81 23.71 -12.66 -9.58
CA ASP A 81 25.09 -13.14 -9.65
C ASP A 81 25.46 -13.78 -8.30
N THR A 82 25.63 -15.10 -8.27
CA THR A 82 25.92 -15.84 -7.03
C THR A 82 27.31 -15.52 -6.46
N LEU A 83 28.26 -15.08 -7.30
CA LEU A 83 29.63 -14.78 -6.90
C LEU A 83 29.72 -13.40 -6.24
N THR A 84 29.08 -12.40 -6.84
CA THR A 84 29.16 -11.00 -6.40
C THR A 84 28.01 -10.65 -5.43
N GLY A 85 26.91 -11.39 -5.47
CA GLY A 85 25.67 -11.04 -4.76
C GLY A 85 24.90 -9.89 -5.41
N ASP A 86 25.39 -9.37 -6.55
CA ASP A 86 24.72 -8.34 -7.33
C ASP A 86 23.47 -8.92 -8.00
N PHE A 87 22.42 -8.12 -8.06
CA PHE A 87 21.17 -8.50 -8.69
C PHE A 87 20.65 -7.37 -9.56
N LEU A 88 20.15 -7.75 -10.72
CA LEU A 88 19.33 -6.89 -11.54
C LEU A 88 17.89 -7.36 -11.32
N VAL A 89 17.04 -6.50 -10.73
CA VAL A 89 15.59 -6.32 -10.98
C VAL A 89 14.87 -5.67 -9.79
N SER A 90 13.80 -4.96 -10.16
CA SER A 90 12.73 -4.34 -9.38
C SER A 90 12.02 -5.28 -8.39
N SER A 91 12.21 -5.00 -7.11
CA SER A 91 11.16 -5.04 -6.06
C SER A 91 10.58 -6.38 -5.55
N VAL A 92 11.28 -7.53 -5.53
CA VAL A 92 10.76 -8.71 -4.78
C VAL A 92 11.83 -9.53 -4.04
N PHE A 93 11.75 -9.46 -2.71
CA PHE A 93 12.48 -10.33 -1.78
C PHE A 93 12.22 -11.83 -2.02
N SER A 94 10.98 -12.21 -2.34
CA SER A 94 10.61 -13.60 -2.66
C SER A 94 11.27 -14.15 -3.92
N ALA A 95 11.50 -13.32 -4.95
CA ALA A 95 12.15 -13.72 -6.20
C ALA A 95 13.64 -13.96 -5.95
N ILE A 96 14.27 -13.09 -5.15
CA ILE A 96 15.65 -13.28 -4.71
C ILE A 96 15.79 -14.58 -3.91
N LYS A 97 14.86 -14.83 -2.99
CA LYS A 97 14.86 -16.05 -2.18
C LYS A 97 14.69 -17.31 -3.03
N ASP A 98 13.87 -17.26 -4.07
CA ASP A 98 13.68 -18.39 -5.00
C ASP A 98 14.95 -18.66 -5.82
N ALA A 99 15.57 -17.60 -6.36
CA ALA A 99 16.84 -17.72 -7.08
C ALA A 99 17.97 -18.29 -6.22
N ILE A 100 18.11 -17.85 -4.96
CA ILE A 100 19.07 -18.45 -4.01
C ILE A 100 18.70 -19.92 -3.72
N ALA A 101 17.42 -20.26 -3.60
CA ALA A 101 17.00 -21.64 -3.39
C ALA A 101 17.42 -22.55 -4.56
N SER A 102 17.30 -22.06 -5.80
CA SER A 102 17.79 -22.76 -7.00
C SER A 102 19.31 -22.93 -6.99
N ALA A 103 20.07 -21.87 -6.71
CA ALA A 103 21.54 -21.96 -6.61
C ALA A 103 21.99 -22.97 -5.54
N LYS A 104 21.34 -22.97 -4.36
CA LYS A 104 21.63 -23.94 -3.30
C LYS A 104 21.27 -25.37 -3.68
N ALA A 105 20.21 -25.57 -4.47
CA ALA A 105 19.85 -26.89 -4.96
C ALA A 105 20.92 -27.47 -5.88
N GLU A 106 21.57 -26.63 -6.70
CA GLU A 106 22.72 -27.02 -7.52
C GLU A 106 23.94 -27.40 -6.66
N ALA A 107 24.18 -26.68 -5.57
CA ALA A 107 25.20 -27.01 -4.57
C ALA A 107 24.86 -28.25 -3.70
N GLY A 108 23.72 -28.92 -3.94
CA GLY A 108 23.28 -30.10 -3.19
C GLY A 108 22.65 -29.79 -1.82
N HIS A 109 22.41 -28.51 -1.51
CA HIS A 109 21.77 -28.05 -0.29
C HIS A 109 20.26 -27.87 -0.51
N THR A 110 19.52 -28.96 -0.46
CA THR A 110 18.05 -28.93 -0.58
C THR A 110 17.40 -28.73 0.79
N GLY A 111 16.77 -27.58 1.03
CA GLY A 111 16.06 -27.31 2.28
C GLY A 111 15.61 -25.86 2.43
N TRP A 112 14.70 -25.63 3.38
CA TRP A 112 14.32 -24.27 3.76
C TRP A 112 15.50 -23.55 4.42
N PHE A 113 15.69 -22.27 4.07
CA PHE A 113 16.68 -21.42 4.70
C PHE A 113 16.07 -20.05 5.09
N PRO A 114 16.58 -19.45 6.18
CA PRO A 114 16.27 -18.07 6.54
C PRO A 114 17.07 -17.11 5.65
N LEU A 115 16.41 -16.05 5.19
CA LEU A 115 17.04 -14.90 4.56
C LEU A 115 16.42 -13.68 5.25
N ASP A 116 17.25 -12.81 5.82
CA ASP A 116 16.77 -11.63 6.51
C ASP A 116 16.59 -10.47 5.51
N ILE A 117 15.66 -9.56 5.83
CA ILE A 117 15.43 -8.32 5.08
C ILE A 117 16.24 -7.21 5.76
N PRO A 118 16.98 -6.36 5.03
CA PRO A 118 17.15 -6.30 3.57
C PRO A 118 18.08 -7.39 3.01
N ALA A 119 17.71 -7.95 1.85
CA ALA A 119 18.58 -8.85 1.10
C ALA A 119 19.71 -8.05 0.43
N THR A 120 20.73 -7.71 1.21
CA THR A 120 21.96 -7.06 0.72
C THR A 120 22.81 -8.04 -0.08
N PRO A 121 23.64 -7.56 -1.02
CA PRO A 121 24.56 -8.41 -1.77
C PRO A 121 25.38 -9.35 -0.87
N ASP A 122 25.96 -8.82 0.22
CA ASP A 122 26.71 -9.62 1.20
C ASP A 122 25.89 -10.80 1.77
N SER A 123 24.61 -10.56 2.09
CA SER A 123 23.72 -11.60 2.62
C SER A 123 23.36 -12.64 1.56
N ILE A 124 23.26 -12.21 0.29
CA ILE A 124 22.96 -13.07 -0.85
C ILE A 124 24.16 -13.98 -1.15
N THR A 125 25.36 -13.42 -1.28
CA THR A 125 26.59 -14.17 -1.53
C THR A 125 26.82 -15.23 -0.47
N MET A 126 26.66 -14.87 0.81
CA MET A 126 26.85 -15.81 1.91
C MET A 126 25.75 -16.89 1.99
N ALA A 127 24.61 -16.69 1.33
CA ALA A 127 23.50 -17.63 1.33
C ALA A 127 23.58 -18.69 0.20
N CYS A 128 24.26 -18.40 -0.91
CA CYS A 128 24.39 -19.31 -2.06
C CYS A 128 25.20 -20.59 -1.77
N LEU A 129 26.08 -20.57 -0.75
CA LEU A 129 26.88 -21.74 -0.31
C LEU A 129 27.70 -22.39 -1.44
N ASP A 130 28.37 -21.57 -2.24
CA ASP A 130 29.32 -22.02 -3.25
C ASP A 130 30.64 -22.54 -2.63
N GLU A 131 31.48 -23.17 -3.44
CA GLU A 131 32.80 -23.71 -3.06
C GLU A 131 33.70 -22.68 -2.35
N PHE A 132 33.53 -21.39 -2.67
CA PHE A 132 34.26 -20.28 -2.05
C PHE A 132 33.74 -19.94 -0.66
N THR A 133 32.44 -20.08 -0.42
CA THR A 133 31.80 -19.76 0.86
C THR A 133 31.75 -20.95 1.82
N ALA A 134 31.81 -22.18 1.32
CA ALA A 134 31.80 -23.41 2.13
C ALA A 134 32.85 -23.44 3.28
N PRO A 135 34.07 -22.86 3.15
CA PRO A 135 35.02 -22.78 4.26
C PRO A 135 34.63 -21.79 5.37
N PHE A 136 33.84 -20.77 5.04
CA PHE A 136 33.51 -19.65 5.93
C PHE A 136 32.12 -19.77 6.55
N VAL A 137 31.25 -20.60 5.96
CA VAL A 137 29.82 -20.66 6.26
C VAL A 137 29.44 -22.07 6.70
N SER A 138 28.98 -22.22 7.93
CA SER A 138 28.42 -23.49 8.40
C SER A 138 27.01 -23.72 7.83
N ASN A 139 26.55 -24.97 7.71
CA ASN A 139 25.19 -25.31 7.23
C ASN A 139 24.05 -24.62 8.00
N ASN A 140 24.31 -24.04 9.18
CA ASN A 140 23.36 -23.30 10.01
C ASN A 140 23.60 -21.79 10.02
N PHE A 141 24.35 -21.26 9.06
CA PHE A 141 24.66 -19.83 9.02
C PHE A 141 23.42 -19.03 8.61
N CYS A 142 22.97 -18.19 9.54
CA CYS A 142 22.09 -17.08 9.23
C CYS A 142 22.96 -15.84 9.06
N PRO A 143 22.96 -15.16 7.89
CA PRO A 143 23.55 -13.85 7.77
C PRO A 143 22.77 -12.90 8.69
N LYS A 144 23.22 -12.76 9.94
CA LYS A 144 22.63 -11.81 10.87
C LYS A 144 22.95 -10.41 10.38
N LEU A 145 21.93 -9.58 10.22
CA LEU A 145 22.15 -8.14 10.31
C LEU A 145 22.76 -7.85 11.68
N SER A 146 24.05 -7.48 11.71
CA SER A 146 24.58 -6.72 12.83
C SER A 146 23.76 -5.43 12.90
N VAL A 147 23.01 -5.28 14.00
CA VAL A 147 22.28 -4.06 14.35
C VAL A 147 23.20 -2.84 14.26
#